data_AF-A0A534X3I1-F1
#
_entry.id   AF-A0A534X3I1-F1
#
_cell.length_a   1.000
_cell.length_b   1.000
_cell.length_c   1.000
_cell.angle_alpha   90.00
_cell.angle_beta   90.00
_cell.angle_gamma   90.00
#
_symmetry.space_group_name_H-M   'P 1'
#
loop_
_entity.id
_entity.type
_entity.pdbx_description
1 polymer ?
#
loop_
_entity_poly.entity_id
_entity_poly.type
_entity_poly.pdbx_seq_one_letter_code
_entity_poly.pdbx_strand_id
1 'polypeptide(L)' 'MKDFVTFRYVEAIRSNGVGLLCRVNGKEVWVPYANMATRECTVRRPGDWGLLVIPHWLAVNLELVERAA' A
#
# COMPACT_ATOMS: atom_id res chain seq x y z
N MET A 1 3.15 -19.23 -3.80
CA MET A 1 3.41 -17.86 -4.30
C MET A 1 2.79 -16.89 -3.30
N LYS A 2 3.48 -15.82 -2.91
CA LYS A 2 2.81 -14.75 -2.14
C LYS A 2 2.02 -13.93 -3.16
N ASP A 3 0.71 -14.00 -3.11
CA ASP A 3 -0.12 -13.18 -3.99
C ASP A 3 0.00 -11.72 -3.55
N PHE A 4 0.46 -10.86 -4.47
CA PHE A 4 0.58 -9.42 -4.26
C PHE A 4 -0.48 -8.71 -5.09
N VAL A 5 -1.01 -7.62 -4.53
CA VAL A 5 -1.92 -6.71 -5.20
C VAL A 5 -1.18 -5.42 -5.50
N THR A 6 -1.42 -4.86 -6.68
CA THR A 6 -0.85 -3.59 -7.11
C THR A 6 -1.94 -2.53 -7.19
N PHE A 7 -1.76 -1.44 -6.46
CA PHE A 7 -2.58 -0.23 -6.56
C PHE A 7 -1.80 0.84 -7.33
N ARG A 8 -2.48 1.55 -8.22
CA ARG A 8 -1.92 2.66 -9.00
C ARG A 8 -2.38 3.99 -8.41
N TYR A 9 -1.65 5.06 -8.75
CA TYR A 9 -1.97 6.43 -8.34
C TYR A 9 -2.09 6.62 -6.82
N VAL A 10 -1.25 5.91 -6.06
CA VAL A 10 -1.24 5.97 -4.60
C VAL A 10 -0.39 7.14 -4.13
N GLU A 11 -0.98 8.00 -3.30
CA GLU A 11 -0.30 9.13 -2.67
C GLU A 11 0.24 8.71 -1.30
N ALA A 12 1.52 8.97 -1.03
CA ALA A 12 2.12 8.78 0.28
C ALA A 12 2.07 10.08 1.09
N ILE A 13 1.30 10.09 2.18
CA ILE A 13 0.98 11.32 2.93
C ILE A 13 2.01 11.58 4.02
N ARG A 14 2.24 10.61 4.91
CA ARG A 14 3.13 10.76 6.08
C ARG A 14 3.64 9.41 6.57
N SER A 15 4.75 9.40 7.31
CA SER A 15 5.30 8.21 7.94
C SER A 15 5.25 8.33 9.46
N ASN A 16 5.14 7.18 10.15
CA ASN A 16 5.25 7.07 11.60
C ASN A 16 6.51 6.31 12.04
N GLY A 17 7.50 6.16 11.16
CA GLY A 17 8.74 5.41 11.40
C GLY A 17 8.66 3.92 11.08
N VAL A 18 7.50 3.28 11.22
CA VAL A 18 7.31 1.83 10.94
C VAL A 18 6.42 1.55 9.74
N GLY A 19 5.70 2.55 9.25
CA GLY A 19 4.87 2.47 8.06
C GLY A 19 4.67 3.81 7.37
N LEU A 20 3.89 3.74 6.29
CA LEU A 20 3.55 4.86 5.44
C LEU A 20 2.03 4.96 5.34
N LEU A 21 1.50 6.13 5.68
CA LEU A 21 0.11 6.44 5.42
C LEU A 21 -0.04 6.71 3.93
N CYS A 22 -0.85 5.90 3.28
CA CYS A 22 -1.11 5.97 1.85
C CYS A 22 -2.58 6.32 1.62
N ARG A 23 -2.86 7.14 0.61
CA ARG A 23 -4.21 7.30 0.07
C ARG A 23 -4.34 6.42 -1.18
N VAL A 24 -5.24 5.45 -1.10
CA VAL A 24 -5.53 4.46 -2.14
C VAL A 24 -6.99 4.59 -2.50
N ASN A 25 -7.32 4.96 -3.74
CA ASN A 25 -8.71 5.16 -4.20
C ASN A 25 -9.53 6.05 -3.25
N GLY A 26 -8.93 7.10 -2.69
CA GLY A 26 -9.58 8.02 -1.74
C GLY A 26 -9.61 7.55 -0.29
N LYS A 27 -9.22 6.30 0.02
CA LYS A 27 -9.12 5.77 1.39
C LYS A 27 -7.72 5.94 1.95
N GLU A 28 -7.60 6.48 3.15
CA GLU A 28 -6.33 6.58 3.87
C GLU A 28 -6.07 5.32 4.70
N VAL A 29 -4.92 4.68 4.48
CA VAL A 29 -4.55 3.41 5.12
C VAL A 29 -3.08 3.41 5.54
N TRP A 30 -2.81 2.88 6.72
CA TRP A 30 -1.44 2.65 7.18
C TRP A 30 -0.90 1.36 6.59
N VAL A 31 0.19 1.47 5.84
CA VAL A 31 0.89 0.32 5.26
C VAL A 31 2.23 0.13 5.96
N PRO A 32 2.47 -1.01 6.62
CA PRO A 32 3.77 -1.30 7.21
C PRO A 32 4.86 -1.43 6.14
N TYR A 33 6.03 -0.84 6.37
CA TYR A 33 7.14 -0.92 5.40
C TYR A 33 7.60 -2.35 5.13
N ALA A 34 7.54 -3.22 6.14
CA ALA A 34 7.88 -4.65 6.03
C ALA A 34 6.99 -5.40 5.02
N ASN A 35 5.84 -4.83 4.67
CA ASN A 35 4.86 -5.42 3.78
C ASN A 35 4.81 -4.76 2.41
N MET A 36 5.60 -3.70 2.19
CA MET A 36 5.69 -3.03 0.90
C MET A 36 6.73 -3.73 0.03
N ALA A 37 6.34 -4.22 -1.14
CA ALA A 37 7.28 -4.81 -2.07
C ALA A 37 8.22 -3.74 -2.65
N THR A 38 9.51 -4.04 -2.71
CA THR A 38 10.49 -3.23 -3.44
C THR A 38 10.34 -3.53 -4.93
N ARG A 39 9.70 -2.63 -5.66
CA ARG A 39 9.60 -2.66 -7.13
C ARG A 39 9.79 -1.24 -7.65
N GLU A 40 10.04 -1.11 -8.94
CA GLU A 40 10.14 0.21 -9.57
C GLU A 40 8.83 0.99 -9.37
N CYS A 41 8.97 2.31 -9.20
CA CYS A 41 7.87 3.25 -9.02
C CYS A 41 6.97 3.01 -7.79
N THR A 42 7.40 2.23 -6.78
CA THR A 42 6.64 2.12 -5.54
C THR A 42 6.83 3.32 -4.62
N VAL A 43 5.75 3.79 -4.01
CA VAL A 43 5.80 4.82 -2.97
C VAL A 43 6.60 4.32 -1.77
N ARG A 44 7.45 5.18 -1.21
CA ARG A 44 8.36 4.81 -0.11
C ARG A 44 8.50 5.88 0.96
N ARG A 45 8.17 7.13 0.67
CA ARG A 45 8.29 8.25 1.60
C ARG A 45 7.14 9.24 1.40
N PRO A 46 6.88 10.09 2.42
CA PRO A 46 5.91 11.18 2.29
C PRO A 46 6.20 12.06 1.07
N GLY A 47 5.16 12.41 0.33
CA GLY A 47 5.23 13.19 -0.90
C GLY A 47 5.37 12.35 -2.19
N ASP A 48 5.65 11.05 -2.10
CA ASP A 48 5.68 10.19 -3.29
C ASP A 48 4.26 10.00 -3.85
N TRP A 49 4.17 9.91 -5.19
CA TRP A 49 2.96 9.48 -5.90
C TRP A 49 3.32 8.38 -6.90
N GLY A 50 2.70 7.20 -6.78
CA GLY A 50 3.09 6.07 -7.63
C GLY A 50 2.33 4.78 -7.35
N LEU A 51 3.06 3.67 -7.38
CA LEU A 51 2.52 2.33 -7.16
C LEU A 51 2.57 1.96 -5.67
N LEU A 52 1.61 1.17 -5.22
CA LEU A 52 1.70 0.44 -3.96
C LEU A 52 1.52 -1.05 -4.24
N VAL A 53 2.52 -1.85 -3.85
CA VAL A 53 2.49 -3.29 -4.02
C VAL A 53 2.57 -3.95 -2.65
N ILE A 54 1.50 -4.63 -2.24
CA ILE A 54 1.37 -5.26 -0.91
C ILE A 54 0.80 -6.67 -1.02
N PRO A 55 1.02 -7.56 -0.04
CA PRO A 55 0.40 -8.86 0.00
C PRO A 55 -1.13 -8.79 -0.04
N HIS A 56 -1.78 -9.73 -0.71
CA HIS A 56 -3.22 -9.81 -0.84
C HIS A 56 -3.93 -9.84 0.52
N TRP A 57 -3.42 -10.61 1.48
CA TRP A 57 -3.97 -10.67 2.84
C TRP A 57 -4.00 -9.30 3.52
N LEU A 58 -3.00 -8.45 3.26
CA LEU A 58 -2.94 -7.12 3.85
C LEU A 58 -3.93 -6.20 3.15
N ALA A 59 -4.04 -6.28 1.83
CA ALA A 59 -5.04 -5.54 1.07
C ALA A 59 -6.47 -5.86 1.54
N VAL A 60 -6.76 -7.13 1.83
CA VAL A 60 -8.03 -7.57 2.43
C VAL A 60 -8.24 -6.97 3.83
N ASN A 61 -7.23 -7.03 4.69
CA ASN A 61 -7.33 -6.51 6.06
C ASN A 61 -7.47 -4.98 6.12
N LEU A 62 -6.92 -4.27 5.12
CA LEU A 62 -7.09 -2.83 4.96
C LEU A 62 -8.39 -2.47 4.19
N GLU A 63 -9.17 -3.49 3.81
CA GLU A 63 -10.40 -3.38 2.99
C GLU A 63 -10.17 -2.54 1.73
N LEU A 64 -9.03 -2.77 1.08
CA LEU A 64 -8.70 -2.20 -0.23
C LEU A 64 -9.15 -3.10 -1.39
N VAL A 65 -9.44 -4.36 -1.08
CA VAL A 65 -10.03 -5.36 -1.99
C VAL A 65 -11.12 -6.11 -1.24
N GLU A 66 -12.12 -6.60 -1.97
CA GLU A 66 -13.16 -7.44 -1.39
C GLU A 66 -12.58 -8.78 -0.92
N ARG A 67 -13.16 -9.33 0.16
CA ARG A 67 -12.92 -10.73 0.52
C ARG A 67 -13.62 -11.59 -0.53
N ALA A 68 -12.87 -12.42 -1.24
CA ALA A 68 -13.47 -13.52 -1.99
C ALA A 68 -14.23 -14.42 -0.98
N ALA A 69 -15.50 -14.67 -1.28
CA ALA A 69 -16.40 -15.48 -0.45
C ALA A 69 -16.01 -16.97 -0.46
#